data_AF-A0A510UVX6-F1
#
_entry.id   AF-A0A510UVX6-F1
#
_cell.length_a   1.000
_cell.length_b   1.000
_cell.length_c   1.000
_cell.angle_alpha   90.00
_cell.angle_beta   90.00
_cell.angle_gamma   90.00
#
_symmetry.space_group_name_H-M   'P 1'
#
loop_
_entity.id
_entity.type
_entity.pdbx_description
1 polymer ?
#
loop_
_entity_poly.entity_id
_entity_poly.type
_entity_poly.pdbx_seq_one_letter_code
_entity_poly.pdbx_strand_id
1 'polypeptide(L)'
;MLVAAALVPDTALLVPGVSGRQDAAGGLREAATSAVRRAVAGAERVVVVAPGRPARSPSRSRADVLTDGETGQSTAVHVVAVVGLVRATLAAAGVPDTLLAPVPPVALAPPPLDTGTAIMTPAAGVSTAVALRLLAAAGGAATHAVETTGTDGTALRALGARLVAGTGRDALVVVGSASGRHGPDAPLADDPDALAYDDALVADLRTADPAARERLAALDPHRAAGLAVTGWGPWQVLVGAAGPRTVVRADVAGDVLLGAQHVVGTWHVEAPA
;
A
#
# COMPACT_ATOMS: atom_id res chain seq x y z
N MET A 1 10.31 -16.09 1.40
CA MET A 1 8.92 -16.62 1.46
C MET A 1 8.11 -15.71 2.37
N LEU A 2 6.90 -15.36 1.96
CA LEU A 2 5.98 -14.57 2.79
C LEU A 2 5.55 -15.36 4.04
N VAL A 3 5.71 -14.78 5.23
CA VAL A 3 5.22 -15.35 6.50
C VAL A 3 4.04 -14.57 7.07
N ALA A 4 3.97 -13.26 6.80
CA ALA A 4 2.85 -12.43 7.19
C ALA A 4 2.80 -11.11 6.40
N ALA A 5 1.63 -10.48 6.37
CA ALA A 5 1.46 -9.13 5.86
C ALA A 5 0.60 -8.32 6.84
N ALA A 6 0.99 -7.07 7.11
CA ALA A 6 0.12 -6.08 7.73
C ALA A 6 -0.56 -5.27 6.63
N LEU A 7 -1.89 -5.13 6.71
CA LEU A 7 -2.66 -4.22 5.89
C LEU A 7 -2.88 -2.96 6.72
N VAL A 8 -2.47 -1.82 6.20
CA VAL A 8 -2.59 -0.53 6.90
C VAL A 8 -3.09 0.58 5.99
N PRO A 9 -3.89 1.52 6.49
CA PRO A 9 -4.34 2.66 5.69
C PRO A 9 -3.20 3.58 5.28
N ASP A 10 -3.36 4.29 4.16
CA ASP A 10 -2.40 5.27 3.64
C ASP A 10 -2.62 6.71 4.14
N THR A 11 -3.48 6.88 5.16
CA THR A 11 -3.83 8.20 5.69
C THR A 11 -2.79 8.74 6.68
N ALA A 12 -2.47 10.03 6.54
CA ALA A 12 -1.62 10.75 7.47
C ALA A 12 -2.22 10.82 8.89
N LEU A 13 -3.53 10.59 9.05
CA LEU A 13 -4.21 10.57 10.35
C LEU A 13 -3.69 9.47 11.29
N LEU A 14 -3.00 8.45 10.75
CA LEU A 14 -2.30 7.44 11.56
C LEU A 14 -1.03 7.99 12.23
N VAL A 15 -0.64 9.24 12.00
CA VAL A 15 0.52 9.84 12.66
C VAL A 15 0.03 10.77 13.79
N PRO A 16 0.48 10.54 15.04
CA PRO A 16 0.11 11.41 16.15
C PRO A 16 0.44 12.87 15.86
N GLY A 17 -0.49 13.77 16.17
CA GLY A 17 -0.37 15.21 15.93
C GLY A 17 -0.96 15.69 14.59
N VAL A 18 -1.33 14.79 13.68
CA VAL A 18 -1.96 15.17 12.40
C VAL A 18 -3.45 15.47 12.53
N SER A 19 -4.16 14.73 13.40
CA SER A 19 -5.63 14.82 13.58
C SER A 19 -6.13 16.08 14.32
N GLY A 20 -5.27 17.07 14.55
CA GLY A 20 -5.66 18.31 15.24
C GLY A 20 -6.04 18.07 16.71
N ARG A 21 -7.06 18.79 17.22
CA ARG A 21 -7.44 18.75 18.65
C ARG A 21 -8.18 17.48 19.07
N GLN A 22 -8.83 16.78 18.13
CA GLN A 22 -9.55 15.53 18.40
C GLN A 22 -8.88 14.39 17.65
N ASP A 23 -8.47 13.36 18.39
CA ASP A 23 -7.79 12.21 17.79
C ASP A 23 -8.79 11.16 17.28
N ALA A 24 -9.54 11.53 16.24
CA ALA A 24 -10.55 10.65 15.64
C ALA A 24 -9.96 9.34 15.08
N ALA A 25 -8.66 9.33 14.75
CA ALA A 25 -7.96 8.16 14.23
C ALA A 25 -7.22 7.34 15.31
N GLY A 26 -7.40 7.64 16.60
CA GLY A 26 -6.67 6.98 17.69
C GLY A 26 -6.81 5.46 17.68
N GLY A 27 -8.05 4.95 17.59
CA GLY A 27 -8.33 3.52 17.52
C GLY A 27 -7.77 2.87 16.26
N LEU A 28 -7.94 3.51 15.10
CA LEU A 28 -7.40 3.02 13.82
C LEU A 28 -5.87 2.95 13.83
N ARG A 29 -5.21 3.96 14.43
CA ARG A 29 -3.75 4.00 14.57
C ARG A 29 -3.21 2.92 15.50
N GLU A 30 -3.90 2.66 16.61
CA GLU A 30 -3.56 1.56 17.51
C GLU A 30 -3.71 0.21 16.81
N ALA A 31 -4.82 0.00 16.09
CA ALA A 31 -5.06 -1.20 15.30
C ALA A 31 -3.96 -1.40 14.22
N ALA A 32 -3.60 -0.34 13.49
CA ALA A 32 -2.57 -0.39 12.45
C ALA A 32 -1.18 -0.70 13.04
N THR A 33 -0.83 -0.07 14.16
CA THR A 33 0.44 -0.32 14.86
C THR A 33 0.51 -1.75 15.40
N SER A 34 -0.60 -2.25 15.94
CA SER A 34 -0.71 -3.62 16.44
C SER A 34 -0.60 -4.65 15.31
N ALA A 35 -1.26 -4.39 14.17
CA ALA A 35 -1.16 -5.23 12.98
C ALA A 35 0.28 -5.29 12.44
N VAL A 36 0.96 -4.16 12.33
CA VAL A 36 2.37 -4.10 11.93
C VAL A 36 3.25 -4.88 12.89
N ARG A 37 3.09 -4.68 14.20
CA ARG A 37 3.86 -5.40 15.23
C ARG A 37 3.69 -6.91 15.11
N ARG A 38 2.46 -7.38 14.92
CA ARG A 38 2.16 -8.82 14.75
C ARG A 38 2.76 -9.38 13.46
N ALA A 39 2.64 -8.68 12.34
CA ALA A 39 3.10 -9.18 11.04
C ALA A 39 4.64 -9.25 10.97
N VAL A 40 5.36 -8.27 11.52
CA VAL A 40 6.82 -8.24 11.45
C VAL A 40 7.49 -9.09 12.54
N ALA A 41 6.71 -9.64 13.48
CA ALA A 41 7.24 -10.48 14.55
C ALA A 41 7.92 -11.74 13.98
N GLY A 42 9.24 -11.80 14.13
CA GLY A 42 10.04 -12.92 13.65
C GLY A 42 10.31 -12.92 12.14
N ALA A 43 9.97 -11.83 11.43
CA ALA A 43 10.41 -11.64 10.05
C ALA A 43 11.90 -11.29 10.02
N GLU A 44 12.63 -11.87 9.07
CA GLU A 44 14.03 -11.54 8.81
C GLU A 44 14.14 -10.29 7.94
N ARG A 45 13.10 -10.05 7.12
CA ARG A 45 13.05 -8.96 6.16
C ARG A 45 11.65 -8.38 6.10
N VAL A 46 11.56 -7.05 6.13
CA VAL A 46 10.29 -6.32 6.04
C VAL A 46 10.28 -5.47 4.79
N VAL A 47 9.24 -5.64 3.96
CA VAL A 47 9.06 -4.87 2.72
C VAL A 47 7.81 -4.01 2.83
N VAL A 48 7.97 -2.70 2.68
CA VAL A 48 6.83 -1.79 2.54
C VAL A 48 6.38 -1.79 1.08
N VAL A 49 5.09 -1.98 0.86
CA VAL A 49 4.44 -1.89 -0.45
C VAL A 49 3.35 -0.83 -0.37
N ALA A 50 3.54 0.27 -1.07
CA ALA A 50 2.66 1.44 -0.98
C ALA A 50 2.20 1.92 -2.37
N PRO A 51 1.09 2.67 -2.45
CA PRO A 51 0.73 3.33 -3.69
C PRO A 51 1.77 4.41 -4.00
N GLY A 52 2.25 4.42 -5.24
CA GLY A 52 3.08 5.51 -5.76
C GLY A 52 2.22 6.67 -6.27
N ARG A 53 2.84 7.83 -6.46
CA ARG A 53 2.20 8.91 -7.22
C ARG A 53 2.27 8.58 -8.71
N PRO A 54 1.17 8.71 -9.47
CA PRO A 54 1.25 8.67 -10.93
C PRO A 54 2.30 9.68 -11.37
N ALA A 55 3.24 9.25 -12.22
CA ALA A 55 4.18 10.19 -12.82
C ALA A 55 3.36 11.28 -13.50
N ARG A 56 3.55 12.55 -13.11
CA ARG A 56 3.01 13.65 -13.91
C ARG A 56 3.63 13.45 -15.30
N SER A 57 2.81 13.37 -16.34
CA SER A 57 3.35 13.34 -17.70
C SER A 57 4.35 14.49 -17.82
N PRO A 58 5.60 14.24 -18.25
CA PRO A 58 6.50 15.33 -18.55
C PRO A 58 5.75 16.23 -19.54
N SER A 59 5.74 17.54 -19.29
CA SER A 59 5.08 18.51 -20.17
C SER A 59 5.48 18.18 -21.60
N ARG A 60 4.52 17.72 -22.42
CA ARG A 60 4.80 17.33 -23.81
C ARG A 60 5.51 18.51 -24.47
N SER A 61 6.69 18.27 -25.01
CA SER A 61 7.33 19.22 -25.90
C SER A 61 6.36 19.45 -27.06
N ARG A 62 6.27 20.70 -27.54
CA ARG A 62 5.42 21.07 -28.70
C ARG A 62 5.77 20.29 -29.98
N ALA A 63 6.88 19.55 -29.98
CA ALA A 63 7.32 18.66 -31.05
C ALA A 63 6.60 17.29 -31.07
N ASP A 64 5.99 16.84 -29.97
CA ASP A 64 5.32 15.53 -29.89
C ASP A 64 3.86 15.54 -30.42
N VAL A 65 3.38 16.69 -30.90
CA VAL A 65 1.99 16.90 -31.33
C VAL A 65 1.72 16.41 -32.77
N LEU A 66 2.75 15.94 -33.49
CA LEU A 66 2.60 15.50 -34.89
C LEU A 66 2.56 13.98 -35.10
N THR A 67 2.51 13.19 -34.02
CA THR A 67 2.31 11.73 -34.10
C THR A 67 1.15 11.28 -33.21
N ASP A 68 -0.01 11.91 -33.33
CA ASP A 68 -1.24 11.42 -32.69
C ASP A 68 -1.99 10.49 -33.65
N GLY A 69 -1.74 9.20 -33.46
CA GLY A 69 -2.47 8.11 -34.06
C GLY A 69 -2.32 6.87 -33.19
N GLU A 70 -2.75 6.97 -31.92
CA GLU A 70 -3.18 5.89 -31.01
C GLU A 70 -3.05 6.38 -29.55
N THR A 71 -4.18 6.63 -28.89
CA THR A 71 -4.25 6.85 -27.43
C THR A 71 -3.99 5.55 -26.69
N GLY A 72 -2.74 5.09 -26.66
CA GLY A 72 -2.29 4.03 -25.77
C GLY A 72 -2.11 4.57 -24.36
N GLN A 73 -3.11 4.42 -23.49
CA GLN A 73 -2.87 4.50 -22.05
C GLN A 73 -1.86 3.39 -21.70
N SER A 74 -0.64 3.78 -21.35
CA SER A 74 0.40 2.84 -20.95
C SER A 74 -0.09 2.02 -19.75
N THR A 75 -0.35 0.74 -19.98
CA THR A 75 -0.68 -0.25 -18.95
C THR A 75 0.54 -0.65 -18.11
N ALA A 76 1.72 -0.15 -18.46
CA ALA A 76 2.97 -0.52 -17.81
C ALA A 76 2.94 -0.22 -16.31
N VAL A 77 3.28 -1.22 -15.51
CA VAL A 77 3.54 -1.02 -14.08
C VAL A 77 4.81 -0.19 -13.93
N HIS A 78 4.71 0.93 -13.23
CA HIS A 78 5.87 1.68 -12.80
C HIS A 78 6.13 1.38 -11.32
N VAL A 79 7.30 0.80 -11.07
CA VAL A 79 7.80 0.53 -9.71
C VAL A 79 8.84 1.58 -9.36
N VAL A 80 8.63 2.25 -8.24
CA VAL A 80 9.62 3.14 -7.63
C VAL A 80 10.16 2.45 -6.39
N ALA A 81 11.46 2.20 -6.33
CA ALA A 81 12.12 1.66 -5.16
C ALA A 81 12.71 2.81 -4.34
N VAL A 82 12.31 2.89 -3.08
CA VAL A 82 12.83 3.89 -2.14
C VAL A 82 14.08 3.33 -1.46
N VAL A 83 15.21 4.00 -1.60
CA VAL A 83 16.54 3.50 -1.22
C VAL A 83 17.40 4.55 -0.50
N GLY A 84 18.40 4.10 0.25
CA GLY A 84 19.31 4.96 0.98
C GLY A 84 18.76 5.39 2.34
N LEU A 85 19.25 6.51 2.87
CA LEU A 85 18.82 7.02 4.17
C LEU A 85 17.56 7.90 4.03
N VAL A 86 16.42 7.35 4.41
CA VAL A 86 15.10 7.93 4.14
C VAL A 86 14.48 8.51 5.40
N ARG A 87 13.97 9.74 5.29
CA ARG A 87 13.18 10.37 6.35
C ARG A 87 11.70 10.12 6.12
N ALA A 88 11.00 9.66 7.16
CA ALA A 88 9.54 9.47 7.12
C ALA A 88 8.80 10.80 7.33
N THR A 89 8.99 11.73 6.40
CA THR A 89 8.34 13.06 6.41
C THR A 89 6.93 13.00 5.82
N LEU A 90 6.03 13.83 6.33
CA LEU A 90 4.69 14.05 5.76
C LEU A 90 4.56 15.43 5.09
N ALA A 91 5.68 16.10 4.80
CA ALA A 91 5.68 17.42 4.17
C ALA A 91 4.95 17.43 2.82
N ALA A 92 5.00 16.32 2.07
CA ALA A 92 4.28 16.16 0.81
C ALA A 92 2.74 16.09 0.96
N ALA A 93 2.24 15.91 2.18
CA ALA A 93 0.84 16.05 2.59
C ALA A 93 0.56 17.40 3.27
N GLY A 94 1.52 18.33 3.26
CA GLY A 94 1.39 19.64 3.90
C GLY A 94 1.62 19.64 5.41
N VAL A 95 2.10 18.56 6.01
CA VAL A 95 2.36 18.48 7.45
C VAL A 95 3.85 18.73 7.75
N PRO A 96 4.21 19.83 8.43
CA PRO A 96 5.59 20.11 8.81
C PRO A 96 6.15 19.07 9.77
N ASP A 97 7.41 18.67 9.58
CA ASP A 97 8.09 17.69 10.44
C ASP A 97 8.16 18.11 11.92
N THR A 98 8.16 19.42 12.19
CA THR A 98 8.18 19.98 13.56
C THR A 98 6.90 19.69 14.34
N LEU A 99 5.79 19.35 13.67
CA LEU A 99 4.54 18.93 14.30
C LEU A 99 4.50 17.43 14.59
N LEU A 100 5.46 16.66 14.07
CA LEU A 100 5.46 15.22 14.15
C LEU A 100 6.39 14.74 15.27
N ALA A 101 6.02 13.65 15.92
CA ALA A 101 6.95 12.95 16.81
C ALA A 101 8.22 12.55 16.02
N PRO A 102 9.42 12.74 16.60
CA PRO A 102 10.66 12.43 15.91
C PRO A 102 10.78 10.93 15.69
N VAL A 103 11.14 10.54 14.46
CA VAL A 103 11.45 9.16 14.08
C VAL A 103 12.83 9.16 13.42
N PRO A 104 13.76 8.25 13.81
CA PRO A 104 15.06 8.14 13.16
C PRO A 104 14.92 7.87 11.66
N PRO A 105 15.82 8.39 10.81
CA PRO A 105 15.86 8.00 9.41
C PRO A 105 16.08 6.48 9.26
N VAL A 106 15.47 5.89 8.24
CA VAL A 106 15.53 4.44 7.95
C VAL A 106 16.47 4.20 6.78
N ALA A 107 17.42 3.29 6.92
CA ALA A 107 18.27 2.85 5.81
C ALA A 107 17.55 1.77 5.01
N LEU A 108 17.17 2.09 3.77
CA LEU A 108 16.50 1.16 2.86
C LEU A 108 17.47 0.64 1.80
N ALA A 109 17.53 -0.67 1.64
CA ALA A 109 18.30 -1.31 0.58
C ALA A 109 17.45 -1.41 -0.70
N PRO A 110 18.07 -1.45 -1.90
CA PRO A 110 17.36 -1.81 -3.12
C PRO A 110 16.63 -3.14 -2.97
N PRO A 111 15.35 -3.25 -3.40
CA PRO A 111 14.62 -4.52 -3.36
C PRO A 111 15.25 -5.53 -4.31
N PRO A 112 15.03 -6.85 -4.10
CA PRO A 112 15.57 -7.93 -4.94
C PRO A 112 14.83 -8.01 -6.28
N LEU A 113 14.93 -6.97 -7.09
CA LEU A 113 14.33 -6.87 -8.42
C LEU A 113 15.44 -6.79 -9.47
N ASP A 114 15.14 -7.25 -10.69
CA ASP A 114 16.09 -7.17 -11.80
C ASP A 114 16.45 -5.70 -12.09
N THR A 115 17.73 -5.45 -12.37
CA THR A 115 18.24 -4.11 -12.72
C THR A 115 17.40 -3.49 -13.84
N GLY A 116 16.92 -2.27 -13.65
CA GLY A 116 16.06 -1.56 -14.62
C GLY A 116 14.56 -1.78 -14.43
N THR A 117 14.13 -2.68 -13.54
CA THR A 117 12.70 -2.90 -13.21
C THR A 117 12.09 -1.73 -12.45
N ALA A 118 12.90 -1.01 -11.67
CA ALA A 118 12.44 0.06 -10.80
C ALA A 118 13.29 1.32 -10.90
N ILE A 119 12.63 2.47 -10.79
CA ILE A 119 13.27 3.76 -10.63
C ILE A 119 13.70 3.87 -9.15
N MET A 120 14.95 4.24 -8.90
CA MET A 120 15.49 4.37 -7.54
C MET A 120 15.40 5.81 -7.06
N THR A 121 14.95 6.03 -5.82
CA THR A 121 14.85 7.38 -5.23
C THR A 121 15.09 7.35 -3.72
N PRO A 122 15.68 8.39 -3.11
CA PRO A 122 15.70 8.53 -1.64
C PRO A 122 14.42 9.17 -1.08
N ALA A 123 13.50 9.63 -1.94
CA ALA A 123 12.29 10.33 -1.52
C ALA A 123 11.11 9.35 -1.39
N ALA A 124 10.63 9.16 -0.16
CA ALA A 124 9.40 8.41 0.12
C ALA A 124 8.16 9.28 -0.14
N GLY A 125 7.13 8.68 -0.73
CA GLY A 125 5.77 9.20 -0.74
C GLY A 125 5.12 9.15 0.64
N VAL A 126 3.97 9.81 0.76
CA VAL A 126 3.21 9.94 2.03
C VAL A 126 2.86 8.57 2.61
N SER A 127 2.36 7.66 1.78
CA SER A 127 1.95 6.31 2.19
C SER A 127 3.13 5.48 2.71
N THR A 128 4.27 5.54 2.02
CA THR A 128 5.53 4.93 2.49
C THR A 128 5.97 5.55 3.82
N ALA A 129 5.94 6.88 3.95
CA ALA A 129 6.31 7.56 5.19
C ALA A 129 5.40 7.17 6.37
N VAL A 130 4.09 7.01 6.15
CA VAL A 130 3.14 6.50 7.16
C VAL A 130 3.55 5.10 7.62
N ALA A 131 3.83 4.18 6.69
CA ALA A 131 4.27 2.84 7.04
C ALA A 131 5.60 2.80 7.83
N LEU A 132 6.58 3.62 7.44
CA LEU A 132 7.85 3.73 8.18
C LEU A 132 7.64 4.25 9.61
N ARG A 133 6.70 5.17 9.83
CA ARG A 133 6.33 5.64 11.18
C ARG A 133 5.62 4.58 12.00
N LEU A 134 4.70 3.82 11.39
CA LEU A 134 4.03 2.70 12.05
C LEU A 134 5.03 1.61 12.44
N LEU A 135 5.99 1.30 11.57
CA LEU A 135 7.08 0.37 11.87
C LEU A 135 7.91 0.83 13.06
N ALA A 136 8.33 2.11 13.08
CA ALA A 136 9.06 2.66 14.21
C ALA A 136 8.25 2.58 15.52
N ALA A 137 6.95 2.90 15.49
CA ALA A 137 6.06 2.78 16.65
C ALA A 137 5.82 1.33 17.09
N ALA A 138 5.91 0.37 16.16
CA ALA A 138 5.84 -1.06 16.44
C ALA A 138 7.16 -1.64 16.96
N GLY A 139 8.26 -0.86 16.96
CA GLY A 139 9.61 -1.31 17.32
C GLY A 139 10.34 -2.07 16.20
N GLY A 140 9.85 -1.98 14.96
CA GLY A 140 10.44 -2.60 13.77
C GLY A 140 11.06 -1.59 12.81
N ALA A 141 11.67 -2.10 11.74
CA ALA A 141 12.22 -1.30 10.65
C ALA A 141 11.99 -1.99 9.31
N ALA A 142 11.83 -1.20 8.24
CA ALA A 142 11.77 -1.73 6.89
C ALA A 142 13.16 -2.03 6.36
N THR A 143 13.30 -3.11 5.58
CA THR A 143 14.50 -3.43 4.82
C THR A 143 14.42 -2.85 3.40
N HIS A 144 13.23 -2.91 2.82
CA HIS A 144 12.94 -2.42 1.47
C HIS A 144 11.61 -1.64 1.46
N ALA A 145 11.47 -0.72 0.51
CA ALA A 145 10.19 -0.11 0.21
C ALA A 145 10.00 0.05 -1.30
N VAL A 146 8.79 -0.29 -1.76
CA VAL A 146 8.37 -0.11 -3.16
C VAL A 146 7.06 0.65 -3.22
N GLU A 147 7.00 1.57 -4.17
CA GLU A 147 5.83 2.35 -4.52
C GLU A 147 5.35 1.93 -5.90
N THR A 148 4.09 1.52 -6.01
CA THR A 148 3.54 0.95 -7.24
C THR A 148 2.53 1.88 -7.88
N THR A 149 2.60 2.03 -9.21
CA THR A 149 1.55 2.66 -10.03
C THR A 149 1.30 1.84 -11.30
N GLY A 150 0.24 2.19 -12.04
CA GLY A 150 -0.19 1.49 -13.24
C GLY A 150 -1.45 0.65 -12.99
N THR A 151 -1.95 0.00 -14.05
CA THR A 151 -3.21 -0.75 -14.05
C THR A 151 -3.05 -2.23 -14.41
N ASP A 152 -1.84 -2.70 -14.71
CA ASP A 152 -1.59 -4.12 -14.97
C ASP A 152 -1.45 -4.92 -13.66
N GLY A 153 -2.58 -5.49 -13.22
CA GLY A 153 -2.64 -6.33 -12.03
C GLY A 153 -1.81 -7.62 -12.12
N THR A 154 -1.59 -8.16 -13.33
CA THR A 154 -0.76 -9.36 -13.52
C THR A 154 0.69 -9.05 -13.23
N ALA A 155 1.22 -7.94 -13.77
CA ALA A 155 2.57 -7.50 -13.48
C ALA A 155 2.77 -7.14 -11.99
N LEU A 156 1.77 -6.55 -11.33
CA LEU A 156 1.82 -6.29 -9.89
C LEU A 156 1.84 -7.58 -9.05
N ARG A 157 1.04 -8.59 -9.42
CA ARG A 157 1.11 -9.91 -8.77
C ARG A 157 2.47 -10.58 -8.99
N ALA A 158 3.03 -10.50 -10.20
CA ALA A 158 4.37 -11.01 -10.48
C ALA A 158 5.46 -10.27 -9.68
N LEU A 159 5.31 -8.95 -9.46
CA LEU A 159 6.16 -8.19 -8.55
C LEU A 159 6.08 -8.74 -7.11
N GLY A 160 4.87 -8.99 -6.60
CA GLY A 160 4.66 -9.58 -5.28
C GLY A 160 5.40 -10.91 -5.09
N ALA A 161 5.26 -11.82 -6.05
CA ALA A 161 5.95 -13.10 -6.02
C ALA A 161 7.49 -12.93 -5.99
N ARG A 162 8.04 -12.01 -6.78
CA ARG A 162 9.50 -11.75 -6.81
C ARG A 162 10.04 -11.17 -5.51
N LEU A 163 9.31 -10.25 -4.87
CA LEU A 163 9.74 -9.61 -3.62
C LEU A 163 10.00 -10.65 -2.51
N VAL A 164 9.23 -11.74 -2.50
CA VAL A 164 9.28 -12.79 -1.47
C VAL A 164 9.87 -14.12 -1.95
N ALA A 165 10.48 -14.15 -3.14
CA ALA A 165 11.00 -15.37 -3.77
C ALA A 165 12.24 -15.97 -3.07
N GLY A 166 12.85 -15.25 -2.14
CA GLY A 166 14.01 -15.73 -1.38
C GLY A 166 13.67 -16.82 -0.35
N THR A 167 14.70 -17.41 0.25
CA THR A 167 14.56 -18.43 1.30
C THR A 167 14.26 -17.86 2.69
N GLY A 168 14.41 -16.54 2.88
CA GLY A 168 14.18 -15.88 4.16
C GLY A 168 12.71 -15.74 4.54
N ARG A 169 12.47 -15.38 5.81
CA ARG A 169 11.12 -15.11 6.35
C ARG A 169 10.74 -13.66 6.09
N ASP A 170 9.96 -13.42 5.04
CA ASP A 170 9.57 -12.08 4.60
C ASP A 170 8.23 -11.66 5.21
N ALA A 171 8.15 -10.43 5.73
CA ALA A 171 6.89 -9.78 6.05
C ALA A 171 6.64 -8.58 5.12
N LEU A 172 5.37 -8.35 4.78
CA LEU A 172 4.95 -7.15 4.05
C LEU A 172 4.24 -6.16 4.98
N VAL A 173 4.44 -4.86 4.75
CA VAL A 173 3.54 -3.81 5.20
C VAL A 173 2.88 -3.23 3.94
N VAL A 174 1.63 -3.63 3.71
CA VAL A 174 0.83 -3.29 2.53
C VAL A 174 -0.03 -2.10 2.87
N VAL A 175 0.25 -0.97 2.22
CA VAL A 175 -0.35 0.33 2.54
C VAL A 175 -1.44 0.65 1.52
N GLY A 176 -2.60 1.08 1.98
CA GLY A 176 -3.67 1.55 1.10
C GLY A 176 -5.03 1.56 1.78
N SER A 177 -5.92 2.40 1.25
CA SER A 177 -7.32 2.48 1.66
C SER A 177 -8.24 1.99 0.54
N ALA A 178 -9.47 1.63 0.91
CA ALA A 178 -10.55 1.36 -0.04
C ALA A 178 -11.16 2.70 -0.52
N SER A 179 -12.46 2.78 -0.84
CA SER A 179 -13.01 3.99 -1.45
C SER A 179 -12.90 5.22 -0.55
N GLY A 180 -12.51 6.35 -1.16
CA GLY A 180 -12.52 7.68 -0.55
C GLY A 180 -13.73 8.51 -0.92
N ARG A 181 -14.89 7.88 -1.17
CA ARG A 181 -16.11 8.52 -1.71
C ARG A 181 -17.37 8.20 -0.91
N HIS A 182 -17.28 8.18 0.43
CA HIS A 182 -18.43 7.95 1.30
C HIS A 182 -18.98 9.25 1.89
N GLY A 183 -20.03 9.78 1.27
CA GLY A 183 -20.79 10.90 1.79
C GLY A 183 -20.09 12.27 1.71
N PRO A 184 -20.68 13.31 2.32
CA PRO A 184 -20.24 14.71 2.12
C PRO A 184 -18.90 15.04 2.78
N ASP A 185 -18.46 14.26 3.77
CA ASP A 185 -17.20 14.46 4.48
C ASP A 185 -16.01 13.74 3.80
N ALA A 186 -16.28 13.00 2.71
CA ALA A 186 -15.26 12.26 1.99
C ALA A 186 -14.28 13.18 1.25
N PRO A 187 -13.03 12.73 1.01
CA PRO A 187 -12.05 13.47 0.23
C PRO A 187 -12.52 13.82 -1.19
N LEU A 188 -13.45 13.04 -1.74
CA LEU A 188 -13.99 13.19 -3.08
C LEU A 188 -15.52 13.07 -3.06
N ALA A 189 -16.16 13.52 -4.13
CA ALA A 189 -17.62 13.45 -4.27
C ALA A 189 -18.13 12.01 -4.06
N ASP A 190 -19.22 11.92 -3.30
CA ASP A 190 -19.94 10.70 -2.98
C ASP A 190 -20.24 9.88 -4.24
N ASP A 191 -20.10 8.57 -4.12
CA ASP A 191 -20.39 7.63 -5.18
C ASP A 191 -21.24 6.48 -4.62
N PRO A 192 -22.47 6.26 -5.12
CA PRO A 192 -23.36 5.24 -4.59
C PRO A 192 -22.80 3.81 -4.72
N ASP A 193 -21.84 3.59 -5.62
CA ASP A 193 -21.20 2.28 -5.81
C ASP A 193 -20.09 2.00 -4.78
N ALA A 194 -19.64 3.02 -4.03
CA ALA A 194 -18.52 2.91 -3.09
C ALA A 194 -18.78 1.87 -1.99
N LEU A 195 -19.97 1.88 -1.39
CA LEU A 195 -20.33 0.96 -0.29
C LEU A 195 -20.29 -0.50 -0.71
N ALA A 196 -20.98 -0.83 -1.81
CA ALA A 196 -21.04 -2.22 -2.28
C ALA A 196 -19.66 -2.73 -2.74
N TYR A 197 -18.84 -1.85 -3.34
CA TYR A 197 -17.47 -2.18 -3.72
C TYR A 197 -16.61 -2.48 -2.49
N ASP A 198 -16.65 -1.60 -1.49
CA ASP A 198 -15.85 -1.71 -0.29
C ASP A 198 -16.25 -2.90 0.58
N ASP A 199 -17.54 -3.17 0.74
CA ASP A 199 -18.03 -4.33 1.49
C ASP A 199 -17.52 -5.65 0.89
N ALA A 200 -17.59 -5.79 -0.44
CA ALA A 200 -17.09 -6.96 -1.15
C ALA A 200 -15.57 -7.09 -1.01
N LEU A 201 -14.84 -5.98 -1.19
CA LEU A 201 -13.39 -5.94 -1.08
C LEU A 201 -12.90 -6.30 0.33
N VAL A 202 -13.50 -5.70 1.36
CA VAL A 202 -13.15 -5.97 2.76
C VAL A 202 -13.51 -7.40 3.15
N ALA A 203 -14.64 -7.94 2.66
CA ALA A 203 -15.00 -9.34 2.87
C ALA A 203 -13.97 -10.30 2.26
N ASP A 204 -13.48 -10.01 1.05
CA ASP A 204 -12.47 -10.84 0.40
C ASP A 204 -11.10 -10.74 1.08
N LEU A 205 -10.70 -9.55 1.53
CA LEU A 205 -9.47 -9.37 2.31
C LEU A 205 -9.53 -10.09 3.67
N ARG A 206 -10.71 -10.17 4.29
CA ARG A 206 -10.94 -10.90 5.54
C ARG A 206 -11.00 -12.41 5.33
N THR A 207 -11.54 -12.87 4.22
CA THR A 207 -11.68 -14.31 3.93
C THR A 207 -10.35 -14.91 3.49
N ALA A 208 -9.64 -14.24 2.57
CA ALA A 208 -8.30 -14.58 2.08
C ALA A 208 -8.09 -16.03 1.56
N ASP A 209 -9.15 -16.81 1.40
CA ASP A 209 -9.11 -18.12 0.78
C ASP A 209 -8.74 -18.02 -0.73
N PRO A 210 -8.47 -19.15 -1.43
CA PRO A 210 -8.13 -19.11 -2.84
C PRO A 210 -9.16 -18.38 -3.72
N ALA A 211 -10.46 -18.55 -3.48
CA ALA A 211 -11.51 -17.93 -4.27
C ALA A 211 -11.63 -16.42 -3.98
N ALA A 212 -11.47 -16.00 -2.72
CA ALA A 212 -11.39 -14.60 -2.34
C ALA A 212 -10.18 -13.92 -2.98
N ARG A 213 -9.03 -14.59 -3.02
CA ARG A 213 -7.83 -14.07 -3.67
C ARG A 213 -7.97 -13.99 -5.19
N GLU A 214 -8.70 -14.92 -5.82
CA GLU A 214 -9.07 -14.82 -7.24
C GLU A 214 -9.97 -13.61 -7.50
N ARG A 215 -10.97 -13.34 -6.65
CA ARG A 215 -11.81 -12.14 -6.75
C ARG A 215 -11.01 -10.86 -6.57
N LEU A 216 -10.11 -10.80 -5.58
CA LEU A 216 -9.17 -9.69 -5.40
C LEU A 216 -8.28 -9.50 -6.64
N ALA A 217 -7.79 -10.58 -7.24
CA ALA A 217 -6.97 -10.54 -8.46
C ALA A 217 -7.76 -10.04 -9.69
N ALA A 218 -9.08 -10.23 -9.69
CA ALA A 218 -9.99 -9.84 -10.77
C ALA A 218 -10.57 -8.43 -10.62
N LEU A 219 -10.26 -7.70 -9.54
CA LEU A 219 -10.72 -6.32 -9.34
C LEU A 219 -10.28 -5.42 -10.49
N ASP A 220 -11.24 -4.75 -11.12
CA ASP A 220 -10.98 -3.82 -12.22
C ASP A 220 -10.20 -2.58 -11.73
N PRO A 221 -8.98 -2.33 -12.27
CA PRO A 221 -8.19 -1.14 -11.93
C PRO A 221 -8.91 0.18 -12.24
N HIS A 222 -9.72 0.23 -13.29
CA HIS A 222 -10.39 1.47 -13.70
C HIS A 222 -11.54 1.81 -12.75
N ARG A 223 -12.33 0.81 -12.34
CA ARG A 223 -13.32 0.97 -11.28
C ARG A 223 -12.67 1.38 -9.96
N ALA A 224 -11.58 0.74 -9.57
CA ALA A 224 -10.83 1.11 -8.35
C ALA A 224 -10.35 2.56 -8.40
N ALA A 225 -9.79 2.99 -9.53
CA ALA A 225 -9.38 4.38 -9.74
C ALA A 225 -10.57 5.36 -9.69
N GLY A 226 -11.70 5.00 -10.30
CA GLY A 226 -12.95 5.78 -10.24
C GLY A 226 -13.41 6.03 -8.81
N LEU A 227 -13.36 4.99 -7.97
CA LEU A 227 -13.72 5.02 -6.55
C LEU A 227 -12.61 5.54 -5.62
N ALA A 228 -11.47 5.97 -6.17
CA ALA A 228 -10.30 6.45 -5.45
C ALA A 228 -9.72 5.45 -4.43
N VAL A 229 -9.74 4.17 -4.78
CA VAL A 229 -9.16 3.08 -3.99
C VAL A 229 -7.65 3.08 -4.16
N THR A 230 -6.92 3.56 -3.15
CA THR A 230 -5.45 3.64 -3.19
C THR A 230 -4.78 2.29 -2.95
N GLY A 231 -5.47 1.37 -2.28
CA GLY A 231 -4.96 0.03 -1.97
C GLY A 231 -4.93 -0.94 -3.15
N TRP A 232 -5.57 -0.64 -4.28
CA TRP A 232 -5.71 -1.60 -5.39
C TRP A 232 -4.36 -2.19 -5.82
N GLY A 233 -3.39 -1.33 -6.15
CA GLY A 233 -2.08 -1.77 -6.61
C GLY A 233 -1.31 -2.60 -5.57
N PRO A 234 -1.13 -2.07 -4.34
CA PRO A 234 -0.54 -2.81 -3.22
C PRO A 234 -1.22 -4.15 -2.91
N TRP A 235 -2.55 -4.24 -3.03
CA TRP A 235 -3.25 -5.51 -2.82
C TRP A 235 -3.02 -6.52 -3.95
N GLN A 236 -2.81 -6.09 -5.19
CA GLN A 236 -2.36 -7.01 -6.25
C GLN A 236 -0.97 -7.59 -5.93
N VAL A 237 -0.05 -6.77 -5.40
CA VAL A 237 1.26 -7.25 -4.92
C VAL A 237 1.09 -8.25 -3.78
N LEU A 238 0.21 -7.98 -2.81
CA LEU A 238 -0.09 -8.89 -1.71
C LEU A 238 -0.60 -10.25 -2.21
N VAL A 239 -1.58 -10.26 -3.13
CA VAL A 239 -2.13 -11.49 -3.71
C VAL A 239 -1.03 -12.31 -4.40
N GLY A 240 -0.16 -11.64 -5.17
CA GLY A 240 0.98 -12.29 -5.81
C GLY A 240 2.02 -12.86 -4.84
N ALA A 241 2.30 -12.13 -3.76
CA ALA A 241 3.24 -12.55 -2.72
C ALA A 241 2.71 -13.73 -1.90
N ALA A 242 1.39 -13.81 -1.66
CA ALA A 242 0.78 -14.96 -1.02
C ALA A 242 0.90 -16.21 -1.89
N GLY A 243 0.74 -16.09 -3.22
CA GLY A 243 0.84 -17.20 -4.16
C GLY A 243 -0.30 -18.22 -4.03
N PRO A 244 -0.51 -19.11 -5.02
CA PRO A 244 -1.75 -19.89 -5.14
C PRO A 244 -1.92 -20.99 -4.07
N ARG A 245 -0.82 -21.51 -3.52
CA ARG A 245 -0.82 -22.74 -2.68
C ARG A 245 -0.72 -22.49 -1.18
N THR A 246 -0.77 -21.24 -0.75
CA THR A 246 -0.65 -20.88 0.66
C THR A 246 -1.99 -20.89 1.37
N VAL A 247 -1.96 -21.29 2.64
CA VAL A 247 -3.08 -21.09 3.55
C VAL A 247 -2.87 -19.73 4.21
N VAL A 248 -3.90 -18.89 4.14
CA VAL A 248 -3.88 -17.55 4.74
C VAL A 248 -4.88 -17.50 5.88
N ARG A 249 -4.41 -17.17 7.08
CA ARG A 249 -5.27 -16.76 8.19
C ARG A 249 -5.31 -15.25 8.24
N ALA A 250 -6.48 -14.68 8.03
CA ALA A 250 -6.69 -13.25 8.00
C ALA A 250 -7.48 -12.76 9.21
N ASP A 251 -6.99 -11.68 9.82
CA ASP A 251 -7.68 -10.90 10.84
C ASP A 251 -7.72 -9.46 10.31
N VAL A 252 -8.79 -9.13 9.59
CA VAL A 252 -8.94 -7.87 8.84
C VAL A 252 -10.27 -7.20 9.17
N ALA A 253 -10.20 -5.92 9.48
CA ALA A 253 -11.32 -5.04 9.72
C ALA A 253 -11.34 -3.88 8.72
N GLY A 254 -12.54 -3.38 8.45
CA GLY A 254 -12.77 -2.13 7.75
C GLY A 254 -13.39 -1.13 8.70
N ASP A 255 -12.96 0.14 8.63
CA ASP A 255 -13.57 1.26 9.35
C ASP A 255 -13.69 2.48 8.43
N VAL A 256 -14.81 3.20 8.49
CA VAL A 256 -15.02 4.42 7.70
C VAL A 256 -14.71 5.62 8.57
N LEU A 257 -13.69 6.38 8.19
CA LEU A 257 -13.29 7.59 8.89
C LEU A 257 -13.22 8.75 7.90
N LEU A 258 -13.95 9.84 8.19
CA LEU A 258 -14.00 11.03 7.34
C LEU A 258 -14.29 10.69 5.87
N GLY A 259 -15.28 9.83 5.66
CA GLY A 259 -15.74 9.42 4.33
C GLY A 259 -14.76 8.57 3.50
N ALA A 260 -13.70 8.06 4.13
CA ALA A 260 -12.80 7.08 3.52
C ALA A 260 -12.87 5.74 4.24
N GLN A 261 -12.98 4.66 3.47
CA GLN A 261 -12.93 3.30 3.99
C GLN A 261 -11.47 2.87 4.18
N HIS A 262 -11.10 2.66 5.43
CA HIS A 262 -9.78 2.20 5.83
C HIS A 262 -9.80 0.70 6.10
N VAL A 263 -8.75 0.01 5.67
CA VAL A 263 -8.55 -1.42 5.94
C VAL A 263 -7.37 -1.59 6.87
N VAL A 264 -7.55 -2.36 7.94
CA VAL A 264 -6.49 -2.66 8.90
C VAL A 264 -6.52 -4.13 9.31
N GLY A 265 -5.37 -4.77 9.39
CA GLY A 265 -5.32 -6.15 9.82
C GLY A 265 -4.05 -6.90 9.45
N THR A 266 -4.07 -8.21 9.64
CA THR A 266 -2.96 -9.11 9.34
C THR A 266 -3.39 -10.29 8.50
N TRP A 267 -2.54 -10.66 7.54
CA TRP A 267 -2.52 -11.99 6.93
C TRP A 267 -1.34 -12.76 7.51
N HIS A 268 -1.57 -13.98 7.97
CA HIS A 268 -0.53 -14.94 8.34
C HIS A 268 -0.52 -16.07 7.32
N VAL A 269 0.66 -16.36 6.79
CA VAL A 269 0.83 -17.31 5.69
C VAL A 269 1.46 -18.57 6.25
N GLU A 270 0.76 -19.68 6.09
CA GLU A 270 1.25 -21.01 6.46
C GLU A 270 1.67 -21.77 5.20
N ALA A 271 2.81 -22.46 5.29
CA ALA A 271 3.20 -23.38 4.24
C ALA A 271 2.12 -24.48 4.13
N PRO A 272 1.77 -24.92 2.92
CA PRO A 272 0.88 -26.06 2.76
C PRO A 272 1.49 -27.28 3.48
N ALA A 273 0.64 -27.99 4.23
CA ALA A 273 0.99 -29.21 4.95
C ALA A 273 1.37 -30.35 4.00
#